data_AF-A0A2M6YVM7-F1
#
_entry.id   AF-A0A2M6YVM7-F1
#
_cell.length_a   1.000
_cell.length_b   1.000
_cell.length_c   1.000
_cell.angle_alpha   90.00
_cell.angle_beta   90.00
_cell.angle_gamma   90.00
#
_symmetry.space_group_name_H-M   'P 1'
#
loop_
_entity.id
_entity.type
_entity.pdbx_description
1 polymer ?
#
loop_
_entity_poly.entity_id
_entity_poly.type
_entity_poly.pdbx_seq_one_letter_code
_entity_poly.pdbx_strand_id
1 'polypeptide(L)'
;RSQKSKVKSQKLNTKTLRERMIKVAKKIKWMPEFGLDRELDWLKNMHDWLISKKNRYWGLALPIYECSKCHNFEVIGSKEELKKRTVSGWEEFEGHSPHKPFIDEVKIKCQKCGESISRTNDVGNPWLDAGIVPYSTISKDNHSQPLYIENKEEWKKWFPVDLITESFPGQFKNWFYAMIAESTVLENEPPFKRVLGFGTQLGEDGRPMHKSWGNAIEFSEGADKIGVDVMRWMFTRHNPADNMLFGYKKADEVRRQFYLMLWNTYKFFVEYANLDKFIVGKKNFCSLQNSKNVLDKWILSRFASTALSVEKNLKEFSAKDAALEIEKFVSDLSTWFIR
;
A
#
# COMPACT_ATOMS: atom_id res chain seq x y z
N ARG A 1 -22.37 -12.48 -50.80
CA ARG A 1 -22.42 -11.30 -49.90
C ARG A 1 -21.76 -11.69 -48.58
N SER A 2 -20.43 -11.57 -48.47
CA SER A 2 -19.67 -11.85 -47.24
C SER A 2 -19.12 -10.54 -46.68
N GLN A 3 -19.72 -10.02 -45.61
CA GLN A 3 -19.09 -9.00 -44.80
C GLN A 3 -18.01 -9.67 -43.95
N LYS A 4 -16.76 -9.61 -44.43
CA LYS A 4 -15.59 -9.83 -43.58
C LYS A 4 -15.52 -8.66 -42.59
N SER A 5 -15.87 -8.88 -41.34
CA SER A 5 -15.63 -7.95 -40.24
C SER A 5 -14.12 -7.80 -40.06
N LYS A 6 -13.58 -6.66 -40.53
CA LYS A 6 -12.21 -6.24 -40.24
C LYS A 6 -12.12 -5.89 -38.76
N VAL A 7 -11.72 -6.85 -37.93
CA VAL A 7 -11.11 -6.55 -36.63
C VAL A 7 -9.88 -5.71 -36.94
N LYS A 8 -9.92 -4.42 -36.57
CA LYS A 8 -8.76 -3.52 -36.65
C LYS A 8 -7.66 -4.14 -35.79
N SER A 9 -6.63 -4.70 -36.43
CA SER A 9 -5.37 -4.97 -35.74
C SER A 9 -4.79 -3.63 -35.31
N GLN A 10 -4.99 -3.29 -34.03
CA GLN A 10 -4.11 -2.34 -33.36
C GLN A 10 -2.68 -2.82 -33.63
N LYS A 11 -1.86 -1.96 -34.25
CA LYS A 11 -0.42 -2.18 -34.42
C LYS A 11 0.13 -2.75 -33.11
N LEU A 12 0.48 -4.03 -33.11
CA LEU A 12 1.08 -4.70 -31.96
C LEU A 12 2.29 -3.88 -31.55
N ASN A 13 2.23 -3.33 -30.34
CA ASN A 13 3.32 -2.63 -29.68
C ASN A 13 4.51 -3.60 -29.68
N THR A 14 5.55 -3.32 -30.48
CA THR A 14 6.73 -4.18 -30.73
C THR A 14 7.64 -4.36 -29.51
N LYS A 15 7.13 -4.07 -28.31
CA LYS A 15 7.88 -4.00 -27.06
C LYS A 15 7.66 -5.27 -26.27
N THR A 16 8.76 -5.80 -25.73
CA THR A 16 8.73 -6.86 -24.73
C THR A 16 7.96 -6.44 -23.49
N LEU A 17 7.47 -7.41 -22.70
CA LEU A 17 6.81 -7.11 -21.43
C LEU A 17 7.71 -6.29 -20.50
N ARG A 18 9.01 -6.59 -20.46
CA ARG A 18 10.01 -5.85 -19.70
C ARG A 18 10.07 -4.36 -20.09
N GLU A 19 10.11 -4.05 -21.38
CA GLU A 19 10.12 -2.66 -21.85
C GLU A 19 8.81 -1.92 -21.54
N ARG A 20 7.68 -2.63 -21.54
CA ARG A 20 6.39 -2.07 -21.12
C ARG A 20 6.38 -1.79 -19.61
N MET A 21 6.85 -2.73 -18.80
CA MET A 21 6.97 -2.54 -17.34
C MET A 21 7.86 -1.35 -17.00
N ILE A 22 9.00 -1.19 -17.67
CA ILE A 22 9.89 -0.02 -17.50
C ILE A 22 9.15 1.30 -17.79
N LYS A 23 8.33 1.34 -18.84
CA LYS A 23 7.52 2.54 -19.16
C LYS A 23 6.45 2.80 -18.13
N VAL A 24 5.80 1.75 -17.64
CA VAL A 24 4.79 1.83 -16.60
C VAL A 24 5.40 2.36 -15.30
N ALA A 25 6.53 1.79 -14.86
CA ALA A 25 7.26 2.21 -13.65
C ALA A 25 7.67 3.70 -13.69
N LYS A 26 8.06 4.21 -14.87
CA LYS A 26 8.41 5.64 -15.07
C LYS A 26 7.25 6.61 -14.94
N LYS A 27 5.99 6.15 -15.03
CA LYS A 27 4.80 7.00 -14.84
C LYS A 27 4.47 7.23 -13.35
N ILE A 28 5.06 6.44 -12.46
CA ILE A 28 4.79 6.46 -11.03
C ILE A 28 5.65 7.55 -10.36
N LYS A 29 5.08 8.30 -9.41
CA LYS A 29 5.86 9.18 -8.52
C LYS A 29 6.42 8.35 -7.36
N TRP A 30 7.74 8.15 -7.37
CA TRP A 30 8.47 7.40 -6.34
C TRP A 30 8.93 8.35 -5.23
N MET A 31 8.63 7.99 -3.99
CA MET A 31 8.97 8.78 -2.81
C MET A 31 9.66 7.84 -1.81
N PRO A 32 10.97 7.98 -1.55
CA PRO A 32 11.92 8.92 -2.17
C PRO A 32 12.24 8.59 -3.65
N GLU A 33 12.75 9.59 -4.38
CA GLU A 33 12.94 9.54 -5.85
C GLU A 33 13.86 8.41 -6.31
N PHE A 34 14.88 8.06 -5.51
CA PHE A 34 15.80 6.96 -5.82
C PHE A 34 15.10 5.60 -5.97
N GLY A 35 13.86 5.46 -5.48
CA GLY A 35 13.07 4.24 -5.63
C GLY A 35 12.87 3.87 -7.11
N LEU A 36 12.72 4.86 -8.00
CA LEU A 36 12.61 4.61 -9.43
C LEU A 36 13.87 3.93 -9.97
N ASP A 37 15.05 4.43 -9.61
CA ASP A 37 16.32 3.87 -10.10
C ASP A 37 16.50 2.42 -9.65
N ARG A 38 16.08 2.09 -8.42
CA ARG A 38 16.10 0.72 -7.88
C ARG A 38 15.15 -0.20 -8.63
N GLU A 39 13.92 0.24 -8.90
CA GLU A 39 12.95 -0.56 -9.68
C GLU A 39 13.44 -0.76 -11.12
N LEU A 40 13.99 0.28 -11.75
CA LEU A 40 14.51 0.18 -13.11
C LEU A 40 15.74 -0.73 -13.21
N ASP A 41 16.62 -0.71 -12.20
CA ASP A 41 17.74 -1.64 -12.12
C ASP A 41 17.26 -3.09 -11.99
N TRP A 42 16.28 -3.34 -11.11
CA TRP A 42 15.66 -4.67 -10.99
C TRP A 42 15.03 -5.13 -12.31
N LEU A 43 14.20 -4.30 -12.95
CA LEU A 43 13.50 -4.65 -14.19
C LEU A 43 14.46 -4.89 -15.36
N LYS A 44 15.63 -4.23 -15.41
CA LYS A 44 16.64 -4.47 -16.45
C LYS A 44 17.33 -5.82 -16.29
N ASN A 45 17.56 -6.25 -15.04
CA ASN A 45 18.39 -7.40 -14.72
C ASN A 45 17.57 -8.66 -14.34
N MET A 46 16.27 -8.55 -14.12
CA MET A 46 15.41 -9.69 -13.77
C MET A 46 15.39 -10.77 -14.85
N HIS A 47 15.35 -12.02 -14.41
CA HIS A 47 15.03 -13.18 -15.25
C HIS A 47 13.51 -13.46 -15.23
N ASP A 48 13.11 -14.54 -15.89
CA ASP A 48 11.71 -14.96 -15.94
C ASP A 48 11.15 -15.22 -14.54
N TRP A 49 9.90 -14.81 -14.34
CA TRP A 49 9.21 -15.02 -13.08
C TRP A 49 8.69 -16.46 -12.98
N LEU A 50 9.26 -17.22 -12.05
CA LEU A 50 8.75 -18.53 -11.66
C LEU A 50 7.47 -18.39 -10.85
N ILE A 51 6.35 -18.42 -11.57
CA ILE A 51 4.99 -18.27 -11.02
C ILE A 51 4.45 -19.56 -10.39
N SER A 52 5.05 -20.72 -10.62
CA SER A 52 4.62 -21.99 -10.02
C SER A 52 5.45 -22.36 -8.78
N LYS A 53 4.77 -22.94 -7.79
CA LYS A 53 5.36 -23.49 -6.57
C LYS A 53 5.02 -24.98 -6.47
N LYS A 54 6.03 -25.81 -6.71
CA LYS A 54 5.96 -27.26 -6.57
C LYS A 54 5.84 -27.66 -5.09
N ASN A 55 5.22 -28.81 -4.82
CA ASN A 55 5.13 -29.42 -3.50
C ASN A 55 4.51 -28.52 -2.42
N ARG A 56 3.48 -27.75 -2.79
CA ARG A 56 2.68 -26.93 -1.88
C ARG A 56 1.20 -27.31 -2.00
N TYR A 57 0.51 -27.26 -0.87
CA TYR A 57 -0.90 -27.63 -0.77
C TYR A 57 -1.82 -26.41 -0.66
N TRP A 58 -1.34 -25.32 -0.05
CA TRP A 58 -2.10 -24.09 0.17
C TRP A 58 -1.62 -22.96 -0.74
N GLY A 59 -2.55 -22.40 -1.52
CA GLY A 59 -2.31 -21.31 -2.46
C GLY A 59 -3.25 -21.40 -3.66
N LEU A 60 -3.17 -20.40 -4.55
CA LEU A 60 -3.91 -20.37 -5.81
C LEU A 60 -3.63 -21.62 -6.65
N ALA A 61 -4.62 -22.48 -6.88
CA ALA A 61 -4.48 -23.60 -7.80
C ALA A 61 -4.32 -23.06 -9.23
N LEU A 62 -3.17 -23.31 -9.87
CA LEU A 62 -2.93 -22.83 -11.23
C LEU A 62 -3.90 -23.53 -12.20
N PRO A 63 -4.73 -22.79 -12.96
CA PRO A 63 -5.75 -23.36 -13.83
C PRO A 63 -5.17 -23.83 -15.17
N ILE A 64 -3.98 -24.43 -15.13
CA ILE A 64 -3.20 -24.87 -16.29
C ILE A 64 -3.33 -26.38 -16.41
N TYR A 65 -3.78 -26.87 -17.57
CA TYR A 65 -3.95 -28.28 -17.88
C TYR A 65 -3.02 -28.66 -19.02
N GLU A 66 -2.05 -29.54 -18.75
CA GLU A 66 -1.06 -29.98 -19.74
C GLU A 66 -1.33 -31.44 -20.14
N CYS A 67 -1.48 -31.68 -21.44
CA CYS A 67 -1.74 -33.00 -21.97
C CYS A 67 -0.43 -33.76 -22.20
N SER A 68 -0.21 -34.84 -21.43
CA SER A 68 0.97 -35.70 -21.56
C SER A 68 1.07 -36.43 -22.92
N LYS A 69 -0.05 -36.60 -23.63
CA LYS A 69 -0.12 -37.33 -24.91
C LYS A 69 0.25 -36.50 -26.12
N CYS A 70 -0.20 -35.23 -26.18
CA CYS A 70 -0.04 -34.39 -27.36
C CYS A 70 0.66 -33.05 -27.09
N HIS A 71 1.12 -32.84 -25.86
CA HIS A 71 1.83 -31.66 -25.37
C HIS A 71 1.07 -30.33 -25.58
N ASN A 72 -0.26 -30.40 -25.73
CA ASN A 72 -1.11 -29.21 -25.69
C ASN A 72 -1.27 -28.76 -24.24
N PHE A 73 -1.14 -27.46 -23.99
CA PHE A 73 -1.49 -26.88 -22.70
C PHE A 73 -2.68 -25.93 -22.86
N GLU A 74 -3.49 -25.83 -21.82
CA GLU A 74 -4.75 -25.10 -21.81
C GLU A 74 -4.91 -24.38 -20.49
N VAL A 75 -5.48 -23.16 -20.51
CA VAL A 75 -5.72 -22.35 -19.31
C VAL A 75 -7.21 -22.11 -19.18
N ILE A 76 -7.79 -22.50 -18.05
CA ILE A 76 -9.21 -22.31 -17.77
C ILE A 76 -9.43 -20.94 -17.12
N GLY A 77 -10.29 -20.12 -17.72
CA GLY A 77 -10.51 -18.72 -17.33
C GLY A 77 -11.67 -18.49 -16.36
N SER A 78 -12.58 -19.45 -16.19
CA SER A 78 -13.72 -19.29 -15.28
C SER A 78 -14.28 -20.63 -14.76
N LYS A 79 -15.09 -20.55 -13.70
CA LYS A 79 -15.80 -21.72 -13.13
C LYS A 79 -16.81 -22.31 -14.14
N GLU A 80 -17.46 -21.46 -14.93
CA GLU A 80 -18.41 -21.87 -15.96
C GLU A 80 -17.71 -22.58 -17.12
N GLU A 81 -16.54 -22.08 -17.53
CA GLU A 81 -15.70 -22.78 -18.51
C GLU A 81 -15.28 -24.15 -17.97
N LEU A 82 -14.79 -24.20 -16.71
CA LEU A 82 -14.40 -25.45 -16.07
C LEU A 82 -15.55 -26.47 -16.10
N LYS A 83 -16.76 -26.06 -15.66
CA LYS A 83 -17.95 -26.93 -15.64
C LYS A 83 -18.27 -27.50 -17.02
N LYS A 84 -18.28 -26.65 -18.06
CA LYS A 84 -18.56 -27.08 -19.45
C LYS A 84 -17.53 -28.05 -20.01
N ARG A 85 -16.29 -27.95 -19.55
CA ARG A 85 -15.15 -28.72 -20.07
C ARG A 85 -14.84 -29.98 -19.27
N THR A 86 -15.45 -30.13 -18.10
CA THR A 86 -15.23 -31.24 -17.19
C THR A 86 -15.73 -32.55 -17.82
N VAL A 87 -14.93 -33.61 -17.65
CA VAL A 87 -15.31 -34.99 -18.03
C VAL A 87 -15.49 -35.90 -16.81
N SER A 88 -14.90 -35.53 -15.66
CA SER A 88 -15.03 -36.23 -14.37
C SER A 88 -14.61 -35.32 -13.22
N GLY A 89 -15.04 -35.62 -11.98
CA GLY A 89 -14.58 -34.91 -10.78
C GLY A 89 -15.39 -33.65 -10.40
N TRP A 90 -16.46 -33.34 -11.15
CA TRP A 90 -17.25 -32.13 -10.88
C TRP A 90 -18.03 -32.23 -9.57
N GLU A 91 -18.58 -33.40 -9.27
CA GLU A 91 -19.43 -33.62 -8.09
C GLU A 91 -18.61 -33.49 -6.79
N GLU A 92 -17.34 -33.89 -6.82
CA GLU A 92 -16.38 -33.77 -5.74
C GLU A 92 -15.90 -32.32 -5.53
N PHE A 93 -15.95 -31.50 -6.58
CA PHE A 93 -15.57 -30.10 -6.55
C PHE A 93 -16.74 -29.15 -6.24
N GLU A 94 -17.95 -29.46 -6.71
CA GLU A 94 -19.11 -28.60 -6.58
C GLU A 94 -19.46 -28.34 -5.11
N GLY A 95 -19.69 -27.08 -4.75
CA GLY A 95 -19.87 -26.65 -3.36
C GLY A 95 -18.59 -26.27 -2.62
N HIS A 96 -17.40 -26.53 -3.19
CA HIS A 96 -16.12 -26.15 -2.62
C HIS A 96 -15.50 -24.91 -3.30
N SER A 97 -14.55 -24.27 -2.61
CA SER A 97 -13.68 -23.25 -3.21
C SER A 97 -12.65 -23.91 -4.15
N PRO A 98 -12.11 -23.20 -5.16
CA PRO A 98 -11.16 -23.74 -6.14
C PRO A 98 -9.74 -23.95 -5.55
N HIS A 99 -9.66 -24.64 -4.43
CA HIS A 99 -8.44 -25.02 -3.74
C HIS A 99 -8.24 -26.53 -3.77
N LYS A 100 -7.00 -26.95 -3.52
CA LYS A 100 -6.70 -28.35 -3.20
C LYS A 100 -7.46 -28.77 -1.92
N PRO A 101 -7.90 -30.03 -1.79
CA PRO A 101 -7.78 -31.10 -2.80
C PRO A 101 -8.87 -31.04 -3.88
N PHE A 102 -10.00 -30.38 -3.64
CA PHE A 102 -11.22 -30.49 -4.45
C PHE A 102 -11.02 -30.15 -5.93
N ILE A 103 -10.25 -29.10 -6.24
CA ILE A 103 -9.99 -28.70 -7.64
C ILE A 103 -9.08 -29.70 -8.38
N ASP A 104 -8.36 -30.57 -7.68
CA ASP A 104 -7.48 -31.59 -8.28
C ASP A 104 -8.28 -32.78 -8.82
N GLU A 105 -9.50 -33.00 -8.33
CA GLU A 105 -10.38 -34.08 -8.80
C GLU A 105 -10.93 -33.79 -10.20
N VAL A 106 -11.04 -32.51 -10.57
CA VAL A 106 -11.62 -32.08 -11.84
C VAL A 106 -10.68 -32.40 -13.01
N LYS A 107 -11.15 -33.26 -13.92
CA LYS A 107 -10.48 -33.53 -15.20
C LYS A 107 -11.25 -32.91 -16.34
N ILE A 108 -10.53 -32.40 -17.33
CA ILE A 108 -11.13 -31.81 -18.53
C ILE A 108 -10.78 -32.62 -19.79
N LYS A 109 -11.57 -32.45 -20.84
CA LYS A 109 -11.24 -32.96 -22.18
C LYS A 109 -10.20 -32.06 -22.86
N CYS A 110 -9.06 -32.62 -23.26
CA CYS A 110 -8.08 -31.93 -24.10
C CYS A 110 -8.70 -31.54 -25.44
N GLN A 111 -8.61 -30.26 -25.83
CA GLN A 111 -9.22 -29.77 -27.07
C GLN A 111 -8.56 -30.34 -28.33
N LYS A 112 -7.26 -30.69 -28.27
CA LYS A 112 -6.51 -31.14 -29.44
C LYS A 112 -6.68 -32.63 -29.73
N CYS A 113 -6.71 -33.48 -28.71
CA CYS A 113 -6.70 -34.94 -28.89
C CYS A 113 -7.82 -35.69 -28.15
N GLY A 114 -8.66 -34.99 -27.40
CA GLY A 114 -9.79 -35.58 -26.68
C GLY A 114 -9.44 -36.34 -25.39
N GLU A 115 -8.15 -36.44 -25.04
CA GLU A 115 -7.68 -37.12 -23.83
C GLU A 115 -8.21 -36.46 -22.55
N SER A 116 -8.47 -37.26 -21.52
CA SER A 116 -8.82 -36.75 -20.18
C SER A 116 -7.56 -36.27 -19.48
N ILE A 117 -7.50 -34.99 -19.10
CA ILE A 117 -6.30 -34.37 -18.52
C ILE A 117 -6.63 -33.69 -17.19
N SER A 118 -5.68 -33.76 -16.26
CA SER A 118 -5.74 -33.07 -14.97
C SER A 118 -4.95 -31.76 -15.04
N ARG A 119 -5.23 -30.83 -14.12
CA ARG A 119 -4.41 -29.62 -14.00
C ARG A 119 -3.00 -29.97 -13.54
N THR A 120 -2.06 -29.05 -13.74
CA THR A 120 -0.76 -29.10 -13.06
C THR A 120 -0.96 -29.19 -11.55
N ASN A 121 -0.12 -29.96 -10.85
CA ASN A 121 -0.21 -30.12 -9.40
C ASN A 121 0.21 -28.85 -8.64
N ASP A 122 0.89 -27.92 -9.30
CA ASP A 122 1.46 -26.72 -8.69
C ASP A 122 0.39 -25.73 -8.21
N VAL A 123 0.77 -24.93 -7.21
CA VAL A 123 0.05 -23.71 -6.82
C VAL A 123 0.84 -22.47 -7.25
N GLY A 124 0.16 -21.33 -7.30
CA GLY A 124 0.73 -20.05 -7.65
C GLY A 124 1.73 -19.56 -6.60
N ASN A 125 2.69 -18.77 -7.07
CA ASN A 125 3.53 -17.94 -6.22
C ASN A 125 2.62 -16.91 -5.51
N PRO A 126 2.70 -16.74 -4.17
CA PRO A 126 1.84 -15.81 -3.42
C PRO A 126 1.88 -14.35 -3.92
N TRP A 127 2.94 -13.96 -4.63
CA TRP A 127 3.01 -12.65 -5.25
C TRP A 127 2.04 -12.46 -6.42
N LEU A 128 1.49 -13.53 -7.01
CA LEU A 128 0.36 -13.44 -7.95
C LEU A 128 -0.90 -12.96 -7.22
N ASP A 129 -1.17 -13.53 -6.05
CA ASP A 129 -2.34 -13.16 -5.25
C ASP A 129 -2.21 -11.70 -4.77
N ALA A 130 -1.00 -11.28 -4.40
CA ALA A 130 -0.73 -9.92 -3.98
C ALA A 130 -0.73 -8.91 -5.15
N GLY A 131 -0.34 -9.35 -6.36
CA GLY A 131 -0.29 -8.53 -7.57
C GLY A 131 -1.67 -8.20 -8.13
N ILE A 132 -2.61 -9.14 -8.01
CA ILE A 132 -3.95 -9.05 -8.63
C ILE A 132 -4.94 -8.25 -7.78
N VAL A 133 -4.54 -7.79 -6.59
CA VAL A 133 -5.39 -7.05 -5.63
C VAL A 133 -6.17 -5.89 -6.30
N PRO A 134 -5.56 -5.02 -7.13
CA PRO A 134 -6.30 -3.91 -7.77
C PRO A 134 -7.48 -4.37 -8.62
N TYR A 135 -7.50 -5.63 -9.08
CA TYR A 135 -8.48 -6.20 -9.99
C TYR A 135 -9.45 -7.18 -9.31
N SER A 136 -9.11 -7.67 -8.12
CA SER A 136 -9.79 -8.81 -7.47
C SER A 136 -10.52 -8.46 -6.19
N THR A 137 -10.31 -7.28 -5.60
CA THR A 137 -10.90 -6.95 -4.28
C THR A 137 -11.99 -5.88 -4.34
N ILE A 138 -11.94 -4.96 -5.31
CA ILE A 138 -12.91 -3.87 -5.39
C ILE A 138 -14.24 -4.42 -5.93
N SER A 139 -15.24 -4.49 -5.06
CA SER A 139 -16.61 -4.89 -5.40
C SER A 139 -17.62 -3.87 -4.86
N LYS A 140 -18.91 -4.02 -5.17
CA LYS A 140 -19.94 -3.04 -4.77
C LYS A 140 -20.14 -2.98 -3.26
N ASP A 141 -19.91 -4.10 -2.58
CA ASP A 141 -20.22 -4.32 -1.15
C ASP A 141 -19.05 -4.99 -0.39
N ASN A 142 -17.87 -5.08 -1.00
CA ASN A 142 -16.67 -5.80 -0.51
C ASN A 142 -16.83 -7.33 -0.36
N HIS A 143 -17.92 -7.92 -0.84
CA HIS A 143 -18.19 -9.36 -0.76
C HIS A 143 -18.61 -9.98 -2.11
N SER A 144 -19.10 -9.16 -3.04
CA SER A 144 -19.57 -9.56 -4.36
C SER A 144 -18.42 -9.73 -5.36
N GLN A 145 -18.78 -10.12 -6.59
CA GLN A 145 -17.83 -10.24 -7.69
C GLN A 145 -17.07 -8.91 -7.92
N PRO A 146 -15.77 -8.95 -8.29
CA PRO A 146 -14.99 -7.75 -8.51
C PRO A 146 -15.55 -6.88 -9.65
N LEU A 147 -15.56 -5.56 -9.44
CA LEU A 147 -15.97 -4.57 -10.44
C LEU A 147 -15.14 -4.66 -11.72
N TYR A 148 -13.89 -5.13 -11.65
CA TYR A 148 -13.08 -5.36 -12.84
C TYR A 148 -13.74 -6.31 -13.85
N ILE A 149 -14.48 -7.31 -13.35
CA ILE A 149 -15.23 -8.28 -14.15
C ILE A 149 -16.66 -7.77 -14.42
N GLU A 150 -17.34 -7.26 -13.39
CA GLU A 150 -18.77 -6.92 -13.47
C GLU A 150 -19.03 -5.55 -14.15
N ASN A 151 -18.24 -4.53 -13.82
CA ASN A 151 -18.42 -3.15 -14.30
C ASN A 151 -17.09 -2.40 -14.36
N LYS A 152 -16.39 -2.56 -15.48
CA LYS A 152 -15.06 -1.97 -15.70
C LYS A 152 -15.06 -0.43 -15.63
N GLU A 153 -16.15 0.24 -15.97
CA GLU A 153 -16.23 1.71 -15.88
C GLU A 153 -16.30 2.20 -14.43
N GLU A 154 -16.98 1.46 -13.54
CA GLU A 154 -16.96 1.77 -12.11
C GLU A 154 -15.58 1.48 -11.50
N TRP A 155 -14.98 0.35 -11.87
CA TRP A 155 -13.63 -0.02 -11.43
C TRP A 155 -12.58 1.04 -11.80
N LYS A 156 -12.66 1.63 -13.00
CA LYS A 156 -11.75 2.70 -13.45
C LYS A 156 -11.76 3.94 -12.56
N LYS A 157 -12.80 4.17 -11.75
CA LYS A 157 -12.81 5.29 -10.79
C LYS A 157 -11.84 5.08 -9.62
N TRP A 158 -11.49 3.82 -9.34
CA TRP A 158 -10.58 3.43 -8.27
C TRP A 158 -9.14 3.18 -8.75
N PHE A 159 -8.96 3.02 -10.07
CA PHE A 159 -7.67 2.69 -10.68
C PHE A 159 -7.17 3.83 -11.60
N PRO A 160 -5.89 4.24 -11.50
CA PRO A 160 -4.87 3.75 -10.57
C PRO A 160 -5.04 4.31 -9.16
N VAL A 161 -4.64 3.55 -8.14
CA VAL A 161 -4.76 4.00 -6.74
C VAL A 161 -3.83 5.18 -6.45
N ASP A 162 -4.23 6.12 -5.61
CA ASP A 162 -3.49 7.38 -5.44
C ASP A 162 -2.15 7.25 -4.72
N LEU A 163 -2.07 6.35 -3.73
CA LEU A 163 -0.90 6.12 -2.89
C LEU A 163 -0.87 4.67 -2.41
N ILE A 164 0.32 4.07 -2.44
CA ILE A 164 0.68 2.93 -1.59
C ILE A 164 1.85 3.32 -0.69
N THR A 165 2.01 2.65 0.45
CA THR A 165 3.20 2.80 1.29
C THR A 165 3.66 1.46 1.83
N GLU A 166 4.93 1.13 1.61
CA GLU A 166 5.52 -0.14 2.00
C GLU A 166 7.02 -0.01 2.21
N SER A 167 7.61 -0.99 2.89
CA SER A 167 9.06 -1.03 3.07
C SER A 167 9.77 -1.18 1.72
N PHE A 168 10.80 -0.39 1.47
CA PHE A 168 11.60 -0.52 0.25
C PHE A 168 12.42 -1.80 0.20
N PRO A 169 13.13 -2.18 1.27
CA PRO A 169 13.79 -3.48 1.35
C PRO A 169 12.84 -4.64 1.01
N GLY A 170 13.13 -5.32 -0.10
CA GLY A 170 12.42 -6.52 -0.53
C GLY A 170 11.26 -6.27 -1.51
N GLN A 171 10.62 -5.10 -1.54
CA GLN A 171 9.39 -4.94 -2.35
C GLN A 171 9.63 -4.73 -3.85
N PHE A 172 10.79 -4.21 -4.25
CA PHE A 172 11.18 -4.08 -5.66
C PHE A 172 11.18 -5.42 -6.41
N LYS A 173 11.42 -6.54 -5.72
CA LYS A 173 11.39 -7.89 -6.32
C LYS A 173 10.10 -8.68 -6.05
N ASN A 174 9.22 -8.09 -5.24
CA ASN A 174 8.06 -8.74 -4.67
C ASN A 174 6.81 -7.93 -5.05
N TRP A 175 6.20 -7.19 -4.13
CA TRP A 175 4.88 -6.60 -4.36
C TRP A 175 4.86 -5.49 -5.41
N PHE A 176 5.85 -4.60 -5.43
CA PHE A 176 5.92 -3.54 -6.44
C PHE A 176 6.06 -4.15 -7.84
N TYR A 177 6.98 -5.10 -7.97
CA TYR A 177 7.18 -5.85 -9.21
C TYR A 177 5.90 -6.58 -9.64
N ALA A 178 5.26 -7.33 -8.75
CA ALA A 178 4.06 -8.10 -9.07
C ALA A 178 2.92 -7.19 -9.56
N MET A 179 2.64 -6.10 -8.84
CA MET A 179 1.60 -5.17 -9.27
C MET A 179 1.96 -4.47 -10.58
N ILE A 180 3.22 -4.06 -10.79
CA ILE A 180 3.66 -3.46 -12.05
C ILE A 180 3.54 -4.46 -13.21
N ALA A 181 3.94 -5.71 -13.00
CA ALA A 181 3.90 -6.77 -14.01
C ALA A 181 2.45 -7.06 -14.42
N GLU A 182 1.58 -7.35 -13.46
CA GLU A 182 0.17 -7.66 -13.74
C GLU A 182 -0.58 -6.48 -14.33
N SER A 183 -0.38 -5.28 -13.77
CA SER A 183 -1.00 -4.06 -14.31
C SER A 183 -0.52 -3.75 -15.72
N THR A 184 0.76 -4.02 -16.01
CA THR A 184 1.29 -3.88 -17.37
C THR A 184 0.61 -4.85 -18.32
N VAL A 185 0.38 -6.10 -17.92
CA VAL A 185 -0.27 -7.13 -18.74
C VAL A 185 -1.75 -6.81 -18.96
N LEU A 186 -2.49 -6.49 -17.89
CA LEU A 186 -3.94 -6.34 -17.89
C LEU A 186 -4.40 -5.01 -18.50
N GLU A 187 -3.78 -3.90 -18.09
CA GLU A 187 -4.23 -2.54 -18.46
C GLU A 187 -3.16 -1.69 -19.13
N ASN A 188 -1.89 -2.11 -19.07
CA ASN A 188 -0.74 -1.35 -19.59
C ASN A 188 -0.63 0.08 -19.00
N GLU A 189 -1.05 0.21 -17.73
CA GLU A 189 -1.05 1.45 -16.94
C GLU A 189 -0.37 1.21 -15.57
N PRO A 190 0.07 2.27 -14.85
CA PRO A 190 0.65 2.10 -13.53
C PRO A 190 -0.42 1.64 -12.54
N PRO A 191 -0.14 0.67 -11.66
CA PRO A 191 -1.11 0.23 -10.66
C PRO A 191 -1.43 1.30 -9.60
N PHE A 192 -0.49 2.21 -9.35
CA PHE A 192 -0.59 3.30 -8.40
C PHE A 192 0.05 4.58 -8.95
N LYS A 193 -0.45 5.75 -8.54
CA LYS A 193 0.10 7.06 -8.91
C LYS A 193 1.36 7.39 -8.13
N ARG A 194 1.41 7.00 -6.84
CA ARG A 194 2.52 7.28 -5.91
C ARG A 194 2.87 6.04 -5.08
N VAL A 195 4.16 5.87 -4.81
CA VAL A 195 4.65 4.93 -3.80
C VAL A 195 5.52 5.65 -2.79
N LEU A 196 5.13 5.58 -1.52
CA LEU A 196 5.92 6.03 -0.38
C LEU A 196 6.65 4.83 0.24
N GLY A 197 7.93 4.71 -0.10
CA GLY A 197 8.86 3.76 0.47
C GLY A 197 9.40 4.16 1.82
N PHE A 198 9.56 3.19 2.71
CA PHE A 198 10.27 3.41 3.97
C PHE A 198 11.38 2.38 4.27
N GLY A 199 12.36 2.80 5.08
CA GLY A 199 13.46 1.99 5.56
C GLY A 199 13.03 0.89 6.53
N THR A 200 14.00 0.20 7.12
CA THR A 200 13.74 -0.87 8.10
C THR A 200 13.60 -0.28 9.50
N GLN A 201 12.71 -0.85 10.31
CA GLN A 201 12.68 -0.58 11.74
C GLN A 201 13.73 -1.43 12.46
N LEU A 202 14.55 -0.76 13.27
CA LEU A 202 15.59 -1.34 14.10
C LEU A 202 15.31 -1.02 15.57
N GLY A 203 15.98 -1.71 16.48
CA GLY A 203 16.00 -1.34 17.90
C GLY A 203 16.66 0.02 18.10
N GLU A 204 16.43 0.65 19.27
CA GLU A 204 17.06 1.92 19.63
C GLU A 204 18.60 1.88 19.65
N ASP A 205 19.18 0.67 19.69
CA ASP A 205 20.61 0.37 19.61
C ASP A 205 21.13 0.19 18.18
N GLY A 206 20.27 0.33 17.16
CA GLY A 206 20.62 0.18 15.74
C GLY A 206 20.72 -1.27 15.25
N ARG A 207 20.43 -2.27 16.10
CA ARG A 207 20.42 -3.68 15.69
C ARG A 207 19.02 -4.12 15.23
N PRO A 208 18.92 -5.16 14.39
CA PRO A 208 17.64 -5.82 14.14
C PRO A 208 16.95 -6.24 15.44
N MET A 209 15.63 -6.15 15.45
CA MET A 209 14.83 -6.55 16.61
C MET A 209 14.56 -8.06 16.57
N HIS A 210 15.02 -8.78 17.59
CA HIS A 210 14.82 -10.22 17.72
C HIS A 210 14.34 -10.58 19.12
N LYS A 211 13.32 -11.44 19.22
CA LYS A 211 12.79 -11.93 20.50
C LYS A 211 13.89 -12.58 21.35
N SER A 212 14.77 -13.36 20.73
CA SER A 212 15.88 -14.04 21.40
C SER A 212 16.97 -13.10 21.93
N TRP A 213 17.05 -11.87 21.43
CA TRP A 213 18.01 -10.86 21.90
C TRP A 213 17.42 -9.97 23.00
N GLY A 214 16.14 -10.14 23.33
CA GLY A 214 15.45 -9.31 24.32
C GLY A 214 15.30 -7.84 23.93
N ASN A 215 15.58 -7.48 22.67
CA ASN A 215 15.46 -6.11 22.16
C ASN A 215 14.21 -5.88 21.29
N ALA A 216 13.41 -6.93 21.05
CA ALA A 216 12.10 -6.81 20.42
C ALA A 216 11.08 -6.23 21.41
N ILE A 217 10.28 -5.28 20.95
CA ILE A 217 9.18 -4.68 21.72
C ILE A 217 7.89 -5.16 21.06
N GLU A 218 7.07 -5.87 21.82
CA GLU A 218 5.74 -6.28 21.36
C GLU A 218 4.80 -5.07 21.30
N PHE A 219 3.87 -5.08 20.35
CA PHE A 219 3.02 -3.91 20.10
C PHE A 219 2.22 -3.47 21.32
N SER A 220 1.59 -4.41 22.05
CA SER A 220 0.80 -4.11 23.24
C SER A 220 1.64 -3.46 24.34
N GLU A 221 2.84 -4.01 24.61
CA GLU A 221 3.76 -3.44 25.58
C GLU A 221 4.20 -2.03 25.18
N GLY A 222 4.52 -1.83 23.89
CA GLY A 222 4.83 -0.51 23.34
C GLY A 222 3.68 0.46 23.51
N ALA A 223 2.46 0.07 23.14
CA ALA A 223 1.27 0.90 23.25
C ALA A 223 0.99 1.35 24.69
N ASP A 224 1.14 0.44 25.66
CA ASP A 224 0.89 0.73 27.07
C ASP A 224 1.98 1.62 27.69
N LYS A 225 3.26 1.36 27.38
CA LYS A 225 4.39 2.08 28.02
C LYS A 225 4.76 3.38 27.31
N ILE A 226 4.70 3.40 25.98
CA ILE A 226 5.07 4.56 25.15
C ILE A 226 3.86 5.45 24.90
N GLY A 227 2.70 4.85 24.63
CA GLY A 227 1.52 5.53 24.10
C GLY A 227 1.52 5.54 22.57
N VAL A 228 0.38 5.15 21.99
CA VAL A 228 0.22 4.99 20.53
C VAL A 228 0.43 6.29 19.75
N ASP A 229 0.11 7.45 20.33
CA ASP A 229 0.28 8.74 19.68
C ASP A 229 1.76 9.13 19.60
N VAL A 230 2.53 8.87 20.66
CA VAL A 230 4.00 9.04 20.62
C VAL A 230 4.60 8.13 19.56
N MET A 231 4.19 6.86 19.50
CA MET A 231 4.64 5.92 18.46
C MET A 231 4.31 6.43 17.06
N ARG A 232 3.06 6.85 16.81
CA ARG A 232 2.65 7.41 15.51
C ARG A 232 3.48 8.63 15.15
N TRP A 233 3.66 9.56 16.09
CA TRP A 233 4.41 10.79 15.86
C TRP A 233 5.89 10.52 15.56
N MET A 234 6.50 9.49 16.18
CA MET A 234 7.84 9.02 15.79
C MET A 234 7.89 8.72 14.28
N PHE A 235 6.95 7.93 13.75
CA PHE A 235 6.90 7.62 12.33
C PHE A 235 6.56 8.84 11.47
N THR A 236 5.60 9.67 11.89
CA THR A 236 5.17 10.85 11.14
C THR A 236 6.33 11.83 10.93
N ARG A 237 7.15 12.08 11.96
CA ARG A 237 8.29 13.02 11.89
C ARG A 237 9.58 12.43 11.29
N HIS A 238 9.61 11.11 11.06
CA HIS A 238 10.81 10.42 10.61
C HIS A 238 11.04 10.61 9.11
N ASN A 239 12.29 10.61 8.68
CA ASN A 239 12.62 10.56 7.25
C ASN A 239 12.42 9.12 6.75
N PRO A 240 11.42 8.84 5.89
CA PRO A 240 11.13 7.47 5.49
C PRO A 240 12.30 6.81 4.74
N ALA A 241 13.19 7.59 4.11
CA ALA A 241 14.39 7.06 3.45
C ALA A 241 15.39 6.40 4.42
N ASP A 242 15.35 6.78 5.71
CA ASP A 242 16.28 6.30 6.73
C ASP A 242 15.67 5.13 7.52
N ASN A 243 16.51 4.28 8.10
CA ASN A 243 16.05 3.29 9.06
C ASN A 243 15.47 3.96 10.31
N MET A 244 14.37 3.43 10.83
CA MET A 244 13.72 3.91 12.05
C MET A 244 14.35 3.25 13.27
N LEU A 245 14.91 4.04 14.20
CA LEU A 245 15.36 3.54 15.50
C LEU A 245 14.20 3.59 16.49
N PHE A 246 13.69 2.43 16.89
CA PHE A 246 12.53 2.31 17.74
C PHE A 246 12.89 1.74 19.12
N GLY A 247 12.46 2.41 20.17
CA GLY A 247 12.64 1.96 21.55
C GLY A 247 12.17 3.00 22.55
N TYR A 248 12.13 2.62 23.83
CA TYR A 248 11.61 3.45 24.91
C TYR A 248 12.35 4.77 25.06
N LYS A 249 13.68 4.79 24.87
CA LYS A 249 14.46 6.03 24.98
C LYS A 249 14.16 6.97 23.82
N LYS A 250 14.11 6.43 22.59
CA LYS A 250 13.77 7.21 21.39
C LYS A 250 12.36 7.76 21.44
N ALA A 251 11.43 6.99 21.98
CA ALA A 251 10.08 7.47 22.21
C ALA A 251 10.00 8.56 23.28
N ASP A 252 10.74 8.43 24.38
CA ASP A 252 10.79 9.45 25.43
C ASP A 252 11.42 10.77 24.93
N GLU A 253 12.45 10.69 24.07
CA GLU A 253 13.01 11.86 23.39
C GLU A 253 11.92 12.62 22.62
N VAL A 254 11.12 11.93 21.80
CA VAL A 254 10.01 12.53 21.04
C VAL A 254 8.92 13.07 21.96
N ARG A 255 8.56 12.32 23.00
CA ARG A 255 7.58 12.75 24.01
C ARG A 255 7.99 14.06 24.67
N ARG A 256 9.26 14.20 25.07
CA ARG A 256 9.78 15.41 25.70
C ARG A 256 9.87 16.58 24.73
N GLN A 257 10.32 16.33 23.50
CA GLN A 257 10.50 17.37 22.49
C GLN A 257 9.18 18.01 22.04
N PHE A 258 8.09 17.23 22.01
CA PHE A 258 6.81 17.71 21.46
C PHE A 258 5.66 17.61 22.46
N TYR A 259 5.29 16.39 22.87
CA TYR A 259 4.06 16.15 23.64
C TYR A 259 4.06 16.84 25.00
N LEU A 260 5.16 16.80 25.76
CA LEU A 260 5.22 17.48 27.05
C LEU A 260 5.08 18.99 26.91
N MET A 261 5.67 19.57 25.86
CA MET A 261 5.59 21.00 25.59
C MET A 261 4.18 21.43 25.19
N LEU A 262 3.53 20.66 24.32
CA LEU A 262 2.14 20.85 23.95
C LEU A 262 1.22 20.71 25.18
N TRP A 263 1.43 19.68 25.99
CA TRP A 263 0.62 19.43 27.18
C TRP A 263 0.77 20.51 28.24
N ASN A 264 1.99 20.98 28.48
CA ASN A 264 2.25 22.08 29.41
C ASN A 264 1.61 23.39 28.91
N THR A 265 1.66 23.65 27.61
CA THR A 265 0.98 24.80 26.98
C THR A 265 -0.53 24.73 27.18
N TYR A 266 -1.13 23.56 26.93
CA TYR A 266 -2.55 23.32 27.17
C TYR A 266 -2.93 23.48 28.64
N LYS A 267 -2.16 22.87 29.55
CA LYS A 267 -2.39 22.93 31.00
C LYS A 267 -2.35 24.38 31.50
N PHE A 268 -1.32 25.15 31.10
CA PHE A 268 -1.22 26.57 31.41
C PHE A 268 -2.49 27.31 30.98
N PHE A 269 -2.92 27.14 29.72
CA PHE A 269 -4.15 27.79 29.24
C PHE A 269 -5.37 27.43 30.10
N VAL A 270 -5.60 26.15 30.38
CA VAL A 270 -6.76 25.69 31.14
C VAL A 270 -6.76 26.23 32.57
N GLU A 271 -5.63 26.22 33.25
CA GLU A 271 -5.52 26.72 34.62
C GLU A 271 -5.93 28.20 34.71
N TYR A 272 -5.35 29.05 33.87
CA TYR A 272 -5.65 30.49 33.89
C TYR A 272 -7.03 30.81 33.33
N ALA A 273 -7.49 30.11 32.29
CA ALA A 273 -8.85 30.26 31.77
C ALA A 273 -9.90 29.95 32.84
N ASN A 274 -9.69 28.92 33.66
CA ASN A 274 -10.59 28.57 34.76
C ASN A 274 -10.58 29.62 35.88
N LEU A 275 -9.41 30.16 36.23
CA LEU A 275 -9.28 31.24 37.22
C LEU A 275 -10.03 32.51 36.78
N ASP A 276 -9.87 32.88 35.51
CA ASP A 276 -10.50 34.06 34.90
C ASP A 276 -11.97 33.82 34.51
N LYS A 277 -12.50 32.59 34.75
CA LYS A 277 -13.84 32.16 34.35
C LYS A 277 -14.11 32.45 32.87
N PHE A 278 -13.10 32.20 32.03
CA PHE A 278 -13.17 32.39 30.59
C PHE A 278 -14.24 31.46 29.99
N ILE A 279 -15.16 32.02 29.20
CA ILE A 279 -16.25 31.28 28.55
C ILE A 279 -16.05 31.33 27.04
N VAL A 280 -15.82 30.16 26.44
CA VAL A 280 -15.75 29.99 24.98
C VAL A 280 -17.10 30.38 24.35
N GLY A 281 -17.09 31.27 23.36
CA GLY A 281 -18.28 31.61 22.56
C GLY A 281 -19.18 32.74 23.07
N LYS A 282 -18.95 33.30 24.27
CA LYS A 282 -19.53 34.62 24.59
C LYS A 282 -18.87 35.69 23.70
N LYS A 283 -19.58 36.79 23.42
CA LYS A 283 -19.22 37.95 22.55
C LYS A 283 -17.88 38.67 22.86
N ASN A 284 -16.93 38.02 23.53
CA ASN A 284 -15.53 38.43 23.62
C ASN A 284 -14.66 37.95 22.44
N PHE A 285 -15.27 37.49 21.34
CA PHE A 285 -14.66 37.60 20.01
C PHE A 285 -14.62 39.08 19.55
N CYS A 286 -14.36 40.02 20.47
CA CYS A 286 -13.97 41.38 20.14
C CYS A 286 -12.59 41.30 19.49
N SER A 287 -12.62 41.00 18.19
CA SER A 287 -11.60 41.29 17.18
C SER A 287 -10.19 40.85 17.55
N LEU A 288 -9.86 39.58 17.29
CA LEU A 288 -8.48 39.17 17.02
C LEU A 288 -7.83 40.05 15.94
N GLN A 289 -8.63 40.59 15.00
CA GLN A 289 -8.22 41.64 14.06
C GLN A 289 -7.84 42.99 14.69
N ASN A 290 -8.33 43.32 15.91
CA ASN A 290 -8.03 44.58 16.59
C ASN A 290 -7.17 44.41 17.85
N SER A 291 -6.60 43.23 18.14
CA SER A 291 -5.57 43.18 19.20
C SER A 291 -4.47 44.16 18.82
N LYS A 292 -4.14 45.08 19.72
CA LYS A 292 -3.04 46.05 19.53
C LYS A 292 -1.70 45.44 19.93
N ASN A 293 -1.68 44.29 20.60
CA ASN A 293 -0.46 43.63 21.03
C ASN A 293 0.26 43.00 19.83
N VAL A 294 1.54 43.34 19.67
CA VAL A 294 2.38 42.82 18.59
C VAL A 294 2.58 41.30 18.69
N LEU A 295 2.64 40.74 19.91
CA LEU A 295 2.82 39.31 20.14
C LEU A 295 1.58 38.51 19.72
N ASP A 296 0.37 39.02 20.01
CA ASP A 296 -0.88 38.39 19.56
C ASP A 296 -0.95 38.34 18.03
N LYS A 297 -0.60 39.45 17.36
CA LYS A 297 -0.56 39.49 15.88
C LYS A 297 0.48 38.52 15.33
N TRP A 298 1.64 38.45 15.97
CA TRP A 298 2.72 37.56 15.56
C TRP A 298 2.32 36.08 15.70
N ILE A 299 1.78 35.65 16.84
CA ILE A 299 1.45 34.23 17.05
C ILE A 299 0.31 33.78 16.13
N LEU A 300 -0.67 34.65 15.85
CA LEU A 300 -1.75 34.37 14.89
C LEU A 300 -1.23 34.26 13.46
N SER A 301 -0.31 35.16 13.07
CA SER A 301 0.37 35.09 11.77
C SER A 301 1.20 33.80 11.65
N ARG A 302 1.91 33.41 12.72
CA ARG A 302 2.65 32.15 12.75
C ARG A 302 1.74 30.94 12.67
N PHE A 303 0.62 30.92 13.39
CA PHE A 303 -0.37 29.84 13.31
C PHE A 303 -0.94 29.71 11.89
N ALA A 304 -1.36 30.82 11.27
CA ALA A 304 -1.85 30.81 9.90
C ALA A 304 -0.79 30.30 8.91
N SER A 305 0.47 30.72 9.07
CA SER A 305 1.60 30.25 8.26
C SER A 305 1.86 28.75 8.44
N THR A 306 1.81 28.27 9.69
CA THR A 306 1.93 26.85 10.03
C THR A 306 0.81 26.04 9.40
N ALA A 307 -0.45 26.49 9.49
CA ALA A 307 -1.59 25.82 8.86
C ALA A 307 -1.42 25.69 7.34
N LEU A 308 -1.03 26.76 6.66
CA LEU A 308 -0.78 26.75 5.21
C LEU A 308 0.38 25.83 4.82
N SER A 309 1.46 25.82 5.60
CA SER A 309 2.63 24.96 5.38
C SER A 309 2.28 23.48 5.58
N VAL A 310 1.56 23.15 6.65
CA VAL A 310 1.07 21.79 6.93
C VAL A 310 0.15 21.30 5.83
N GLU A 311 -0.83 22.12 5.41
CA GLU A 311 -1.74 21.76 4.32
C GLU A 311 -0.98 21.46 3.02
N LYS A 312 -0.01 22.33 2.67
CA LYS A 312 0.85 22.13 1.50
C LYS A 312 1.63 20.81 1.58
N ASN A 313 2.27 20.54 2.73
CA ASN A 313 3.09 19.34 2.91
C ASN A 313 2.23 18.06 2.85
N LEU A 314 1.05 18.06 3.47
CA LEU A 314 0.15 16.91 3.43
C LEU A 314 -0.42 16.66 2.03
N LYS A 315 -0.73 17.72 1.25
CA LYS A 315 -1.13 17.58 -0.17
C LYS A 315 -0.04 16.95 -1.04
N GLU A 316 1.23 17.16 -0.68
CA GLU A 316 2.38 16.53 -1.32
C GLU A 316 2.83 15.22 -0.67
N PHE A 317 2.04 14.67 0.27
CA PHE A 317 2.32 13.43 1.00
C PHE A 317 3.62 13.47 1.84
N SER A 318 4.06 14.66 2.26
CA SER A 318 5.15 14.83 3.23
C SER A 318 4.59 14.94 4.65
N ALA A 319 4.43 13.79 5.30
CA ALA A 319 4.04 13.73 6.72
C ALA A 319 5.12 14.33 7.63
N LYS A 320 6.40 14.08 7.30
CA LYS A 320 7.56 14.60 8.05
C LYS A 320 7.57 16.11 8.14
N ASP A 321 7.52 16.78 6.99
CA ASP A 321 7.66 18.23 6.98
C ASP A 321 6.45 18.92 7.62
N ALA A 322 5.26 18.32 7.49
CA ALA A 322 4.07 18.73 8.22
C ALA A 322 4.27 18.60 9.76
N ALA A 323 4.73 17.45 10.23
CA ALA A 323 4.95 17.21 11.66
C ALA A 323 6.01 18.16 12.25
N LEU A 324 7.13 18.35 11.55
CA LEU A 324 8.20 19.24 12.01
C LEU A 324 7.78 20.71 12.03
N GLU A 325 6.90 21.16 11.13
CA GLU A 325 6.35 22.52 11.20
C GLU A 325 5.41 22.71 12.39
N ILE A 326 4.64 21.68 12.75
CA ILE A 326 3.80 21.68 13.96
C ILE A 326 4.68 21.72 15.22
N GLU A 327 5.75 20.92 15.28
CA GLU A 327 6.72 20.94 16.39
C GLU A 327 7.31 22.35 16.59
N LYS A 328 7.73 23.00 15.49
CA LYS A 328 8.26 24.38 15.54
C LYS A 328 7.24 25.37 16.09
N PHE A 329 6.00 25.32 15.61
CA PHE A 329 4.94 26.21 16.11
C PHE A 329 4.67 26.02 17.60
N VAL A 330 4.59 24.77 18.07
CA VAL A 330 4.39 24.48 19.50
C VAL A 330 5.57 25.00 20.33
N SER A 331 6.80 24.91 19.80
CA SER A 331 7.98 25.51 20.42
C SER A 331 7.89 27.04 20.50
N ASP A 332 7.52 27.70 19.41
CA ASP A 332 7.34 29.16 19.37
C ASP A 332 6.25 29.60 20.37
N LEU A 333 5.15 28.86 20.45
CA LEU A 333 4.05 29.11 21.37
C LEU A 333 4.48 28.96 22.83
N SER A 334 5.20 27.88 23.17
CA SER A 334 5.57 27.59 24.55
C SER A 334 6.74 28.45 25.05
N THR A 335 7.79 28.59 24.25
CA THR A 335 9.08 29.16 24.69
C THR A 335 9.22 30.66 24.43
N TRP A 336 8.33 31.22 23.60
CA TRP A 336 8.38 32.63 23.21
C TRP A 336 7.08 33.38 23.46
N PHE A 337 5.91 32.83 23.10
CA PHE A 337 4.63 33.54 23.31
C PHE A 337 4.17 33.50 24.77
N ILE A 338 4.22 32.32 25.40
CA ILE A 338 3.73 32.12 26.78
C ILE A 338 4.73 32.60 27.82
N ARG A 339 6.02 32.51 27.51
CA ARG A 339 7.11 33.01 28.37
C ARG A 339 7.10 34.53 28.39
#